data_AF-A0A9W8JW55-F1
#
_entry.id   AF-A0A9W8JW55-F1
#
_cell.length_a   1.000
_cell.length_b   1.000
_cell.length_c   1.000
_cell.angle_alpha   90.00
_cell.angle_beta   90.00
_cell.angle_gamma   90.00
#
_symmetry.space_group_name_H-M   'P 1'
#
loop_
_entity.id
_entity.type
_entity.pdbx_description
1 polymer ?
#
loop_
_entity_poly.entity_id
_entity_poly.type
_entity_poly.pdbx_seq_one_letter_code
_entity_poly.pdbx_strand_id
1 'polypeptide(L)'
;MSLLNDFTTALLNAIQVPYCTGSVTLDPAASTLFYKAPDSEGAELVDFAHPTETKLEALSKACQAATFGRAQQDVLDESYRKALKMDASAFATQFAPLELGILHTIRQNLLRGQKAEKPIRVELYKLNVYGPGAFFKSHVDTPRSDKMFGSLVVILPTVHTGGSLLFRHNGREFSFDSARAVAVNAEGPRAAFVAFYSDVEHEVLPVDSGYRVTLTYNLYFGDVGSNDQASIVAPNPVNEHLKASFLALLKSPTFLAQGGLVGFSLSHQYPFNVESTRLSNVITFLKGADAAVLNMCNELSLEPTLKVVYRGRYEENEFCLMNDFADFDDGEYVEGGLMRYLEEAGGQIVYRIEKGPSSWGSKNAVPILWFKTGSTLNTFQSQYLAYGNEATIGYAYGELCLVVDIPPAASRGAQ
;
A
#
# COMPACT_ATOMS: atom_id res chain seq x y z
N MET A 1 30.20 -4.56 -6.05
CA MET A 1 29.10 -4.45 -7.03
C MET A 1 28.10 -5.59 -6.94
N SER A 2 28.50 -6.86 -6.81
CA SER A 2 27.54 -8.00 -6.73
C SER A 2 26.59 -7.92 -5.53
N LEU A 3 27.08 -7.67 -4.30
CA LEU A 3 26.25 -7.62 -3.09
C LEU A 3 25.25 -6.46 -3.08
N LEU A 4 25.66 -5.28 -3.57
CA LEU A 4 24.77 -4.12 -3.68
C LEU A 4 23.65 -4.37 -4.69
N ASN A 5 23.96 -5.05 -5.80
CA ASN A 5 22.99 -5.41 -6.81
C ASN A 5 22.04 -6.51 -6.32
N ASP A 6 22.56 -7.47 -5.56
CA ASP A 6 21.77 -8.54 -4.90
C ASP A 6 20.75 -7.93 -3.93
N PHE A 7 21.20 -7.07 -3.02
CA PHE A 7 20.29 -6.37 -2.12
C PHE A 7 19.28 -5.47 -2.85
N THR A 8 19.71 -4.72 -3.85
CA THR A 8 18.78 -3.91 -4.68
C THR A 8 17.71 -4.80 -5.34
N THR A 9 18.10 -5.97 -5.84
CA THR A 9 17.17 -6.93 -6.46
C THR A 9 16.22 -7.52 -5.42
N ALA A 10 16.72 -7.90 -4.24
CA ALA A 10 15.90 -8.41 -3.15
C ALA A 10 14.88 -7.36 -2.67
N LEU A 11 15.29 -6.09 -2.58
CA LEU A 11 14.40 -4.97 -2.25
C LEU A 11 13.32 -4.78 -3.32
N LEU A 12 13.69 -4.80 -4.60
CA LEU A 12 12.72 -4.73 -5.71
C LEU A 12 11.75 -5.92 -5.74
N ASN A 13 12.16 -7.10 -5.28
CA ASN A 13 11.29 -8.26 -5.14
C ASN A 13 10.35 -8.13 -3.94
N ALA A 14 10.81 -7.53 -2.83
CA ALA A 14 9.95 -7.24 -1.68
C ALA A 14 8.85 -6.21 -2.00
N ILE A 15 9.09 -5.35 -3.00
CA ILE A 15 8.13 -4.38 -3.52
C ILE A 15 7.12 -5.02 -4.49
N GLN A 16 7.36 -6.24 -4.98
CA GLN A 16 6.57 -6.80 -6.08
C GLN A 16 5.26 -7.43 -5.63
N VAL A 17 4.22 -7.01 -6.38
CA VAL A 17 2.80 -7.32 -6.26
C VAL A 17 2.13 -6.57 -5.09
N PRO A 18 1.39 -5.48 -5.38
CA PRO A 18 0.73 -4.66 -4.35
C PRO A 18 -0.53 -5.33 -3.77
N TYR A 19 -0.68 -6.63 -4.00
CA TYR A 19 -1.84 -7.43 -3.62
C TYR A 19 -1.41 -8.85 -3.27
N CYS A 20 -2.21 -9.55 -2.46
CA CYS A 20 -2.14 -11.00 -2.32
C CYS A 20 -3.38 -11.64 -2.94
N THR A 21 -3.24 -12.88 -3.42
CA THR A 21 -4.36 -13.64 -4.00
C THR A 21 -4.40 -15.05 -3.44
N GLY A 22 -5.55 -15.69 -3.57
CA GLY A 22 -5.71 -17.12 -3.32
C GLY A 22 -7.06 -17.60 -3.83
N SER A 23 -7.37 -18.86 -3.53
CA SER A 23 -8.69 -19.43 -3.80
C SER A 23 -9.12 -20.36 -2.68
N VAL A 24 -10.42 -20.37 -2.42
CA VAL A 24 -11.05 -21.17 -1.38
C VAL A 24 -12.15 -22.02 -1.99
N THR A 25 -12.29 -23.26 -1.51
CA THR A 25 -13.40 -24.12 -1.89
C THR A 25 -14.67 -23.63 -1.22
N LEU A 26 -15.79 -23.66 -1.94
CA LEU A 26 -17.09 -23.32 -1.39
C LEU A 26 -17.81 -24.58 -0.93
N ASP A 27 -18.21 -24.60 0.34
CA ASP A 27 -19.26 -25.52 0.78
C ASP A 27 -20.66 -24.97 0.39
N PRO A 28 -21.73 -25.76 0.52
CA PRO A 28 -23.08 -25.33 0.16
C PRO A 28 -23.59 -24.07 0.90
N ALA A 29 -23.10 -23.82 2.12
CA ALA A 29 -23.50 -22.65 2.89
C ALA A 29 -22.78 -21.39 2.36
N ALA A 30 -21.46 -21.47 2.16
CA ALA A 30 -20.62 -20.40 1.65
C ALA A 30 -20.88 -20.08 0.16
N SER A 31 -21.43 -21.03 -0.61
CA SER A 31 -21.82 -20.82 -2.01
C SER A 31 -23.15 -20.09 -2.17
N THR A 32 -24.00 -20.07 -1.14
CA THR A 32 -25.36 -19.53 -1.25
C THR A 32 -25.38 -18.04 -0.89
N LEU A 33 -26.05 -17.25 -1.74
CA LEU A 33 -26.34 -15.84 -1.51
C LEU A 33 -27.84 -15.58 -1.61
N PHE A 34 -28.39 -14.92 -0.59
CA PHE A 34 -29.75 -14.42 -0.56
C PHE A 34 -29.77 -12.94 -0.86
N TYR A 35 -30.72 -12.46 -1.64
CA TYR A 35 -30.85 -11.05 -1.96
C TYR A 35 -32.31 -10.62 -2.06
N LYS A 36 -32.56 -9.33 -1.82
CA LYS A 36 -33.88 -8.74 -1.98
C LYS A 36 -33.95 -8.03 -3.33
N ALA A 37 -34.80 -8.53 -4.23
CA ALA A 37 -35.14 -7.80 -5.45
C ALA A 37 -36.06 -6.61 -5.11
N PRO A 38 -35.96 -5.46 -5.81
CA PRO A 38 -36.72 -4.25 -5.49
C PRO A 38 -38.23 -4.45 -5.33
N ASP A 39 -38.81 -5.31 -6.17
CA ASP A 39 -40.27 -5.54 -6.24
C ASP A 39 -40.70 -6.91 -5.65
N SER A 40 -39.81 -7.58 -4.90
CA SER A 40 -40.13 -8.88 -4.29
C SER A 40 -40.45 -8.75 -2.79
N GLU A 41 -41.54 -9.40 -2.37
CA GLU A 41 -41.86 -9.59 -0.95
C GLU A 41 -40.94 -10.62 -0.27
N GLY A 42 -40.30 -11.50 -1.05
CA GLY A 42 -39.41 -12.57 -0.57
C GLY A 42 -37.95 -12.35 -0.92
N ALA A 43 -37.08 -13.13 -0.27
CA ALA A 43 -35.68 -13.22 -0.66
C ALA A 43 -35.51 -14.16 -1.85
N GLU A 44 -34.77 -13.72 -2.85
CA GLU A 44 -34.27 -14.56 -3.94
C GLU A 44 -32.94 -15.19 -3.53
N LEU A 45 -32.54 -16.25 -4.25
CA LEU A 45 -31.29 -16.95 -4.00
C LEU A 45 -30.49 -17.24 -5.27
N VAL A 46 -29.17 -17.22 -5.14
CA VAL A 46 -28.20 -17.75 -6.11
C VAL A 46 -27.28 -18.73 -5.39
N ASP A 47 -27.15 -19.93 -5.94
CA ASP A 47 -26.10 -20.88 -5.54
C ASP A 47 -24.91 -20.75 -6.49
N PHE A 48 -23.80 -20.25 -5.99
CA PHE A 48 -22.56 -20.11 -6.77
C PHE A 48 -21.82 -21.44 -6.94
N ALA A 49 -22.22 -22.53 -6.28
CA ALA A 49 -21.69 -23.85 -6.62
C ALA A 49 -22.21 -24.32 -7.99
N HIS A 50 -23.43 -23.89 -8.36
CA HIS A 50 -24.09 -24.24 -9.62
C HIS A 50 -24.83 -23.03 -10.22
N PRO A 51 -24.11 -21.96 -10.58
CA PRO A 51 -24.74 -20.74 -11.05
C PRO A 51 -25.41 -20.98 -12.39
N THR A 52 -26.66 -20.55 -12.53
CA THR A 52 -27.36 -20.53 -13.82
C THR A 52 -27.40 -19.12 -14.37
N GLU A 53 -27.31 -18.99 -15.70
CA GLU A 53 -27.36 -17.69 -16.37
C GLU A 53 -28.64 -16.92 -16.04
N THR A 54 -29.79 -17.60 -15.97
CA THR A 54 -31.08 -17.01 -15.56
C THR A 54 -31.03 -16.39 -14.17
N LYS A 55 -30.40 -17.08 -13.19
CA LYS A 55 -30.28 -16.56 -11.82
C LYS A 55 -29.28 -15.41 -11.73
N LEU A 56 -28.21 -15.44 -12.52
CA LEU A 56 -27.24 -14.33 -12.60
C LEU A 56 -27.83 -13.09 -13.27
N GLU A 57 -28.63 -13.26 -14.32
CA GLU A 57 -29.35 -12.17 -14.97
C GLU A 57 -30.40 -11.55 -14.01
N ALA A 58 -31.13 -12.38 -13.25
CA ALA A 58 -32.05 -11.89 -12.23
C ALA A 58 -31.33 -11.10 -11.12
N LEU A 59 -30.19 -11.59 -10.63
CA LEU A 59 -29.36 -10.86 -9.66
C LEU A 59 -28.86 -9.53 -10.23
N SER A 60 -28.42 -9.53 -11.50
CA SER A 60 -28.00 -8.33 -12.22
C SER A 60 -29.14 -7.29 -12.26
N LYS A 61 -30.36 -7.70 -12.62
CA LYS A 61 -31.55 -6.81 -12.67
C LYS A 61 -31.96 -6.27 -11.30
N ALA A 62 -31.70 -7.01 -10.23
CA ALA A 62 -31.96 -6.56 -8.87
C ALA A 62 -30.93 -5.56 -8.34
N CYS A 63 -29.77 -5.43 -9.00
CA CYS A 63 -28.74 -4.47 -8.62
C CYS A 63 -29.04 -3.06 -9.16
N GLN A 64 -28.54 -2.06 -8.45
CA GLN A 64 -28.61 -0.66 -8.87
C GLN A 64 -27.32 -0.23 -9.57
N ALA A 65 -27.37 0.82 -10.38
CA ALA A 65 -26.18 1.40 -10.99
C ALA A 65 -25.18 1.84 -9.91
N ALA A 66 -23.90 1.50 -10.11
CA ALA A 66 -22.86 1.82 -9.14
C ALA A 66 -22.32 3.24 -9.38
N THR A 67 -22.47 4.10 -8.37
CA THR A 67 -21.87 5.44 -8.32
C THR A 67 -20.40 5.39 -7.90
N PHE A 68 -19.62 6.43 -8.20
CA PHE A 68 -18.27 6.64 -7.66
C PHE A 68 -18.10 8.05 -7.10
N GLY A 69 -17.20 8.20 -6.12
CA GLY A 69 -16.95 9.49 -5.48
C GLY A 69 -16.07 10.39 -6.34
N ARG A 70 -16.52 11.62 -6.59
CA ARG A 70 -15.71 12.70 -7.16
C ARG A 70 -15.92 13.94 -6.30
N ALA A 71 -14.86 14.43 -5.65
CA ALA A 71 -14.92 15.62 -4.78
C ALA A 71 -16.05 15.58 -3.72
N GLN A 72 -16.17 14.44 -3.00
CA GLN A 72 -17.22 14.18 -2.00
C GLN A 72 -18.67 14.12 -2.52
N GLN A 73 -18.87 14.02 -3.84
CA GLN A 73 -20.18 13.78 -4.44
C GLN A 73 -20.20 12.41 -5.14
N ASP A 74 -21.32 11.70 -5.02
CA ASP A 74 -21.57 10.48 -5.78
C ASP A 74 -21.97 10.84 -7.21
N VAL A 75 -21.15 10.42 -8.18
CA VAL A 75 -21.37 10.67 -9.61
C VAL A 75 -21.71 9.35 -10.30
N LEU A 76 -22.72 9.41 -11.17
CA LEU A 76 -23.05 8.35 -12.13
C LEU A 76 -22.52 8.79 -13.51
N ASP A 77 -21.47 8.14 -13.98
CA ASP A 77 -20.91 8.34 -15.32
C ASP A 77 -20.54 6.98 -15.92
N GLU A 78 -21.37 6.51 -16.85
CA GLU A 78 -21.20 5.19 -17.48
C GLU A 78 -19.98 5.11 -18.41
N SER A 79 -19.40 6.24 -18.82
CA SER A 79 -18.14 6.26 -19.57
C SER A 79 -16.92 5.94 -18.68
N TYR A 80 -17.07 6.18 -17.37
CA TYR A 80 -16.06 5.91 -16.37
C TYR A 80 -16.33 4.62 -15.58
N ARG A 81 -17.60 4.33 -15.29
CA ARG A 81 -18.02 3.16 -14.55
C ARG A 81 -19.35 2.62 -15.08
N LYS A 82 -19.28 1.48 -15.75
CA LYS A 82 -20.45 0.69 -16.11
C LYS A 82 -20.46 -0.57 -15.25
N ALA A 83 -21.01 -0.47 -14.05
CA ALA A 83 -21.05 -1.56 -13.09
C ALA A 83 -22.35 -1.50 -12.27
N LEU A 84 -22.84 -2.66 -11.84
CA LEU A 84 -23.99 -2.74 -10.96
C LEU A 84 -23.53 -3.12 -9.55
N LYS A 85 -24.18 -2.56 -8.54
CA LYS A 85 -23.90 -2.84 -7.13
C LYS A 85 -25.18 -3.19 -6.37
N MET A 86 -25.00 -3.91 -5.28
CA MET A 86 -26.00 -4.11 -4.24
C MET A 86 -25.34 -3.85 -2.89
N ASP A 87 -25.98 -3.01 -2.07
CA ASP A 87 -25.47 -2.64 -0.75
C ASP A 87 -25.69 -3.79 0.25
N ALA A 88 -24.82 -3.92 1.25
CA ALA A 88 -24.84 -5.02 2.23
C ALA A 88 -26.17 -5.17 3.01
N SER A 89 -27.03 -4.15 3.02
CA SER A 89 -28.38 -4.24 3.62
C SER A 89 -29.39 -5.01 2.77
N ALA A 90 -29.10 -5.25 1.48
CA ALA A 90 -30.01 -5.86 0.52
C ALA A 90 -29.63 -7.30 0.16
N PHE A 91 -28.54 -7.85 0.72
CA PHE A 91 -28.15 -9.25 0.54
C PHE A 91 -27.55 -9.85 1.80
N ALA A 92 -27.54 -11.17 1.87
CA ALA A 92 -26.94 -11.95 2.94
C ALA A 92 -26.19 -13.15 2.35
N THR A 93 -25.07 -13.50 2.94
CA THR A 93 -24.25 -14.66 2.57
C THR A 93 -23.62 -15.26 3.82
N GLN A 94 -23.37 -16.57 3.80
CA GLN A 94 -22.57 -17.23 4.84
C GLN A 94 -21.09 -17.33 4.45
N PHE A 95 -20.66 -16.72 3.35
CA PHE A 95 -19.26 -16.60 3.00
C PHE A 95 -18.52 -15.82 4.10
N ALA A 96 -17.72 -16.52 4.90
CA ALA A 96 -16.99 -15.96 6.03
C ALA A 96 -15.47 -16.00 5.76
N PRO A 97 -14.84 -14.86 5.40
CA PRO A 97 -13.40 -14.84 5.09
C PRO A 97 -12.49 -15.34 6.22
N LEU A 98 -12.92 -15.20 7.48
CA LEU A 98 -12.20 -15.70 8.65
C LEU A 98 -12.17 -17.24 8.66
N GLU A 99 -13.33 -17.89 8.60
CA GLU A 99 -13.47 -19.35 8.63
C GLU A 99 -12.81 -20.02 7.43
N LEU A 100 -12.78 -19.34 6.28
CA LEU A 100 -12.16 -19.83 5.04
C LEU A 100 -10.63 -19.62 5.00
N GLY A 101 -10.02 -19.14 6.09
CA GLY A 101 -8.56 -18.95 6.17
C GLY A 101 -8.00 -17.81 5.32
N ILE A 102 -8.87 -16.97 4.74
CA ILE A 102 -8.45 -15.85 3.87
C ILE A 102 -7.65 -14.83 4.67
N LEU A 103 -8.06 -14.52 5.91
CA LEU A 103 -7.34 -13.56 6.75
C LEU A 103 -5.94 -14.03 7.10
N HIS A 104 -5.73 -15.35 7.26
CA HIS A 104 -4.40 -15.93 7.44
C HIS A 104 -3.52 -15.71 6.19
N THR A 105 -4.09 -15.90 5.00
CA THR A 105 -3.38 -15.65 3.74
C THR A 105 -3.02 -14.17 3.58
N ILE A 106 -3.95 -13.26 3.89
CA ILE A 106 -3.71 -11.81 3.87
C ILE A 106 -2.58 -11.44 4.84
N ARG A 107 -2.62 -12.00 6.05
CA ARG A 107 -1.60 -11.76 7.07
C ARG A 107 -0.21 -12.20 6.61
N GLN A 108 -0.09 -13.35 5.96
CA GLN A 108 1.20 -13.88 5.48
C GLN A 108 1.69 -13.16 4.22
N ASN A 109 0.79 -12.88 3.29
CA ASN A 109 1.15 -12.55 1.92
C ASN A 109 0.98 -11.06 1.58
N LEU A 110 0.10 -10.32 2.26
CA LEU A 110 -0.06 -8.87 2.09
C LEU A 110 0.58 -8.08 3.23
N LEU A 111 0.36 -8.48 4.48
CA LEU A 111 0.92 -7.80 5.65
C LEU A 111 2.37 -8.21 5.88
N ARG A 112 3.14 -7.31 6.50
CA ARG A 112 4.56 -7.47 6.82
C ARG A 112 4.82 -6.84 8.19
N GLY A 113 5.73 -7.41 8.97
CA GLY A 113 6.17 -6.85 10.26
C GLY A 113 5.14 -6.84 11.37
N GLN A 114 5.25 -5.85 12.26
CA GLN A 114 4.34 -5.65 13.40
C GLN A 114 2.85 -5.62 12.99
N LYS A 115 2.55 -5.24 11.74
CA LYS A 115 1.17 -5.30 11.23
C LYS A 115 0.64 -6.71 10.98
N ALA A 116 1.52 -7.66 10.64
CA ALA A 116 1.12 -9.06 10.52
C ALA A 116 0.63 -9.61 11.87
N GLU A 117 1.03 -9.00 12.98
CA GLU A 117 0.60 -9.39 14.32
C GLU A 117 -0.73 -8.73 14.74
N LYS A 118 -1.17 -7.67 14.04
CA LYS A 118 -2.43 -6.99 14.37
C LYS A 118 -3.65 -7.86 14.00
N PRO A 119 -4.73 -7.82 14.81
CA PRO A 119 -6.01 -8.39 14.41
C PRO A 119 -6.52 -7.73 13.13
N ILE A 120 -7.19 -8.50 12.27
CA ILE A 120 -7.83 -7.97 11.05
C ILE A 120 -9.34 -8.01 11.27
N ARG A 121 -9.98 -6.84 11.25
CA ARG A 121 -11.45 -6.76 11.17
C ARG A 121 -11.83 -6.70 9.69
N VAL A 122 -12.70 -7.62 9.28
CA VAL A 122 -13.25 -7.68 7.93
C VAL A 122 -14.72 -7.26 7.96
N GLU A 123 -15.12 -6.40 7.02
CA GLU A 123 -16.47 -5.84 6.97
C GLU A 123 -17.03 -6.01 5.56
N LEU A 124 -18.14 -6.74 5.42
CA LEU A 124 -18.84 -6.87 4.15
C LEU A 124 -19.40 -5.52 3.73
N TYR A 125 -19.00 -5.06 2.55
CA TYR A 125 -19.36 -3.72 2.07
C TYR A 125 -20.44 -3.78 0.98
N LYS A 126 -20.17 -4.50 -0.11
CA LYS A 126 -21.07 -4.54 -1.27
C LYS A 126 -20.88 -5.79 -2.11
N LEU A 127 -21.89 -6.09 -2.90
CA LEU A 127 -21.82 -7.02 -4.02
C LEU A 127 -21.73 -6.20 -5.31
N ASN A 128 -20.89 -6.61 -6.26
CA ASN A 128 -20.87 -6.01 -7.60
C ASN A 128 -21.15 -7.08 -8.67
N VAL A 129 -21.94 -6.70 -9.67
CA VAL A 129 -22.20 -7.50 -10.87
C VAL A 129 -21.73 -6.73 -12.10
N TYR A 130 -20.88 -7.38 -12.89
CA TYR A 130 -20.41 -6.88 -14.17
C TYR A 130 -20.88 -7.85 -15.26
N GLY A 131 -21.88 -7.44 -16.04
CA GLY A 131 -22.32 -8.15 -17.24
C GLY A 131 -21.52 -7.76 -18.50
N PRO A 132 -21.93 -8.19 -19.70
CA PRO A 132 -21.22 -7.88 -20.94
C PRO A 132 -21.05 -6.37 -21.17
N GLY A 133 -19.82 -5.96 -21.49
CA GLY A 133 -19.38 -4.58 -21.67
C GLY A 133 -19.26 -3.76 -20.39
N ALA A 134 -19.54 -4.33 -19.21
CA ALA A 134 -19.36 -3.65 -17.93
C ALA A 134 -17.88 -3.54 -17.56
N PHE A 135 -17.48 -2.41 -16.98
CA PHE A 135 -16.10 -2.10 -16.58
C PHE A 135 -16.08 -1.07 -15.44
N PHE A 136 -14.91 -0.86 -14.84
CA PHE A 136 -14.69 0.26 -13.93
C PHE A 136 -13.27 0.79 -14.10
N LYS A 137 -13.14 2.03 -14.58
CA LYS A 137 -11.85 2.70 -14.85
C LYS A 137 -10.97 2.82 -13.62
N SER A 138 -9.71 3.13 -13.89
CA SER A 138 -8.65 3.32 -12.92
C SER A 138 -9.04 4.26 -11.79
N HIS A 139 -8.94 3.78 -10.55
CA HIS A 139 -9.23 4.53 -9.33
C HIS A 139 -8.45 3.99 -8.13
N VAL A 140 -8.42 4.77 -7.04
CA VAL A 140 -7.98 4.32 -5.72
C VAL A 140 -9.18 4.29 -4.78
N ASP A 141 -9.14 3.41 -3.77
CA ASP A 141 -10.21 3.36 -2.78
C ASP A 141 -10.14 4.57 -1.86
N THR A 142 -11.28 5.25 -1.66
CA THR A 142 -11.38 6.31 -0.66
C THR A 142 -11.39 5.67 0.74
N PRO A 143 -10.41 5.98 1.61
CA PRO A 143 -10.41 5.47 2.97
C PRO A 143 -11.67 5.91 3.72
N ARG A 144 -12.31 4.98 4.45
CA ARG A 144 -13.52 5.25 5.24
C ARG A 144 -13.24 5.52 6.71
N SER A 145 -12.04 5.19 7.16
CA SER A 145 -11.53 5.42 8.51
C SER A 145 -10.01 5.36 8.45
N ASP A 146 -9.38 6.03 9.39
CA ASP A 146 -7.95 5.92 9.75
C ASP A 146 -7.47 4.47 9.98
N LYS A 147 -8.34 3.55 10.38
CA LYS A 147 -8.02 2.14 10.60
C LYS A 147 -8.17 1.27 9.34
N MET A 148 -8.83 1.77 8.28
CA MET A 148 -9.00 1.03 7.02
C MET A 148 -7.66 0.98 6.29
N PHE A 149 -7.18 -0.22 5.99
CA PHE A 149 -5.89 -0.38 5.31
C PHE A 149 -6.00 -0.92 3.89
N GLY A 150 -7.12 -1.53 3.54
CA GLY A 150 -7.26 -2.15 2.23
C GLY A 150 -8.64 -2.73 1.97
N SER A 151 -8.73 -3.40 0.83
CA SER A 151 -9.94 -4.03 0.31
C SER A 151 -9.66 -5.50 0.03
N LEU A 152 -10.65 -6.35 0.29
CA LEU A 152 -10.69 -7.75 -0.12
C LEU A 152 -11.82 -7.91 -1.14
N VAL A 153 -11.46 -8.31 -2.35
CA VAL A 153 -12.41 -8.64 -3.43
C VAL A 153 -12.43 -10.15 -3.59
N VAL A 154 -13.58 -10.76 -3.28
CA VAL A 154 -13.85 -12.17 -3.51
C VAL A 154 -14.60 -12.29 -4.84
N ILE A 155 -14.04 -13.04 -5.78
CA ILE A 155 -14.65 -13.36 -7.07
C ILE A 155 -15.39 -14.68 -6.90
N LEU A 156 -16.71 -14.63 -7.08
CA LEU A 156 -17.56 -15.81 -6.97
C LEU A 156 -17.47 -16.63 -8.27
N PRO A 157 -17.57 -17.98 -8.18
CA PRO A 157 -17.45 -18.85 -9.34
C PRO A 157 -18.63 -18.65 -10.29
N THR A 158 -18.38 -17.91 -11.37
CA THR A 158 -19.31 -17.68 -12.47
C THR A 158 -18.55 -17.77 -13.79
N VAL A 159 -19.19 -18.32 -14.83
CA VAL A 159 -18.57 -18.42 -16.16
C VAL A 159 -18.62 -17.04 -16.84
N HIS A 160 -17.45 -16.49 -17.16
CA HIS A 160 -17.30 -15.20 -17.85
C HIS A 160 -15.96 -15.13 -18.59
N THR A 161 -15.84 -14.18 -19.52
CA THR A 161 -14.56 -13.81 -20.17
C THR A 161 -14.30 -12.32 -20.04
N GLY A 162 -13.03 -11.89 -20.09
CA GLY A 162 -12.65 -10.53 -19.74
C GLY A 162 -12.78 -10.27 -18.24
N GLY A 163 -12.96 -9.01 -17.83
CA GLY A 163 -13.20 -8.67 -16.42
C GLY A 163 -11.96 -8.76 -15.52
N SER A 164 -10.75 -8.80 -16.09
CA SER A 164 -9.51 -8.82 -15.32
C SER A 164 -9.38 -7.59 -14.43
N LEU A 165 -8.78 -7.79 -13.26
CA LEU A 165 -8.48 -6.72 -12.32
C LEU A 165 -7.03 -6.28 -12.54
N LEU A 166 -6.85 -5.08 -13.04
CA LEU A 166 -5.55 -4.44 -13.21
C LEU A 166 -5.18 -3.66 -11.95
N PHE A 167 -3.90 -3.71 -11.58
CA PHE A 167 -3.31 -2.96 -10.48
C PHE A 167 -2.13 -2.14 -10.97
N ARG A 168 -2.04 -0.88 -10.55
CA ARG A 168 -0.94 0.02 -10.84
C ARG A 168 -0.33 0.50 -9.53
N HIS A 169 0.97 0.28 -9.37
CA HIS A 169 1.71 0.66 -8.16
C HIS A 169 3.19 0.82 -8.48
N ASN A 170 3.80 1.92 -8.00
CA ASN A 170 5.21 2.25 -8.25
C ASN A 170 5.62 2.17 -9.73
N GLY A 171 4.80 2.76 -10.61
CA GLY A 171 5.07 2.80 -12.06
C GLY A 171 4.98 1.45 -12.77
N ARG A 172 4.48 0.41 -12.09
CA ARG A 172 4.29 -0.93 -12.65
C ARG A 172 2.82 -1.29 -12.72
N GLU A 173 2.48 -2.09 -13.72
CA GLU A 173 1.15 -2.63 -13.93
C GLU A 173 1.16 -4.16 -13.73
N PHE A 174 0.12 -4.67 -13.08
CA PHE A 174 -0.08 -6.09 -12.79
C PHE A 174 -1.52 -6.46 -13.16
N SER A 175 -1.72 -7.68 -13.67
CA SER A 175 -3.05 -8.15 -14.09
C SER A 175 -3.42 -9.43 -13.36
N PHE A 176 -4.62 -9.44 -12.79
CA PHE A 176 -5.26 -10.61 -12.22
C PHE A 176 -6.44 -11.04 -13.10
N ASP A 177 -6.29 -12.18 -13.76
CA ASP A 177 -7.32 -12.78 -14.60
C ASP A 177 -8.42 -13.41 -13.72
N SER A 178 -9.52 -12.68 -13.58
CA SER A 178 -10.66 -13.10 -12.74
C SER A 178 -11.33 -14.36 -13.27
N ALA A 179 -11.48 -14.46 -14.60
CA ALA A 179 -12.17 -15.57 -15.26
C ALA A 179 -11.39 -16.87 -15.06
N ARG A 180 -10.07 -16.84 -15.31
CA ARG A 180 -9.20 -18.01 -15.09
C ARG A 180 -9.14 -18.43 -13.63
N ALA A 181 -9.17 -17.46 -12.70
CA ALA A 181 -9.04 -17.74 -11.28
C ALA A 181 -10.26 -18.48 -10.68
N VAL A 182 -11.44 -18.35 -11.29
CA VAL A 182 -12.67 -19.03 -10.85
C VAL A 182 -13.21 -20.05 -11.86
N ALA A 183 -12.42 -20.38 -12.87
CA ALA A 183 -12.77 -21.43 -13.83
C ALA A 183 -12.99 -22.76 -13.10
N VAL A 184 -14.04 -23.48 -13.51
CA VAL A 184 -14.38 -24.79 -12.94
C VAL A 184 -13.19 -25.72 -13.11
N ASN A 185 -12.71 -26.30 -12.02
CA ASN A 185 -11.65 -27.30 -12.01
C ASN A 185 -12.16 -28.62 -11.43
N ALA A 186 -11.34 -29.68 -11.50
CA ALA A 186 -11.73 -31.02 -11.06
C ALA A 186 -12.03 -31.12 -9.55
N GLU A 187 -11.68 -30.11 -8.76
CA GLU A 187 -11.80 -30.10 -7.29
C GLU A 187 -13.10 -29.44 -6.79
N GLY A 188 -13.95 -28.94 -7.70
CA GLY A 188 -15.24 -28.33 -7.38
C GLY A 188 -15.25 -26.80 -7.55
N PRO A 189 -16.37 -26.13 -7.18
CA PRO A 189 -16.50 -24.68 -7.30
C PRO A 189 -15.61 -23.97 -6.29
N ARG A 190 -14.81 -23.01 -6.77
CA ARG A 190 -13.88 -22.24 -5.94
C ARG A 190 -14.12 -20.75 -6.14
N ALA A 191 -14.14 -20.01 -5.02
CA ALA A 191 -14.04 -18.57 -5.07
C ALA A 191 -12.57 -18.17 -5.08
N ALA A 192 -12.21 -17.25 -5.96
CA ALA A 192 -10.90 -16.60 -5.91
C ALA A 192 -10.99 -15.35 -5.06
N PHE A 193 -9.87 -14.87 -4.52
CA PHE A 193 -9.83 -13.59 -3.85
C PHE A 193 -8.56 -12.82 -4.16
N VAL A 194 -8.68 -11.51 -4.07
CA VAL A 194 -7.55 -10.57 -4.14
C VAL A 194 -7.71 -9.55 -3.01
N ALA A 195 -6.65 -9.35 -2.24
CA ALA A 195 -6.60 -8.31 -1.21
C ALA A 195 -5.44 -7.36 -1.49
N PHE A 196 -5.68 -6.06 -1.36
CA PHE A 196 -4.73 -5.00 -1.70
C PHE A 196 -4.90 -3.79 -0.79
N TYR A 197 -3.86 -2.97 -0.67
CA TYR A 197 -3.93 -1.74 0.13
C TYR A 197 -4.78 -0.67 -0.57
N SER A 198 -5.41 0.22 0.21
CA SER A 198 -6.34 1.23 -0.30
C SER A 198 -5.69 2.26 -1.26
N ASP A 199 -4.37 2.46 -1.15
CA ASP A 199 -3.57 3.34 -2.00
C ASP A 199 -3.14 2.71 -3.33
N VAL A 200 -3.53 1.45 -3.59
CA VAL A 200 -3.21 0.77 -4.83
C VAL A 200 -4.26 1.14 -5.89
N GLU A 201 -3.80 1.79 -6.95
CA GLU A 201 -4.65 2.11 -8.10
C GLU A 201 -5.07 0.82 -8.80
N HIS A 202 -6.36 0.69 -9.11
CA HIS A 202 -6.90 -0.49 -9.74
C HIS A 202 -8.04 -0.20 -10.73
N GLU A 203 -8.23 -1.10 -11.68
CA GLU A 203 -9.19 -1.01 -12.78
C GLU A 203 -9.80 -2.39 -13.05
N VAL A 204 -11.11 -2.44 -13.32
CA VAL A 204 -11.78 -3.64 -13.84
C VAL A 204 -11.91 -3.47 -15.35
N LEU A 205 -11.21 -4.30 -16.10
CA LEU A 205 -11.33 -4.34 -17.57
C LEU A 205 -12.73 -4.80 -18.00
N PRO A 206 -13.15 -4.48 -19.24
CA PRO A 206 -14.44 -4.92 -19.76
C PRO A 206 -14.64 -6.44 -19.62
N VAL A 207 -15.84 -6.83 -19.18
CA VAL A 207 -16.32 -8.21 -19.28
C VAL A 207 -16.84 -8.41 -20.70
N ASP A 208 -16.33 -9.41 -21.42
CA ASP A 208 -16.71 -9.66 -22.81
C ASP A 208 -17.96 -10.54 -22.90
N SER A 209 -18.09 -11.53 -22.01
CA SER A 209 -19.23 -12.44 -21.94
C SER A 209 -19.50 -12.91 -20.51
N GLY A 210 -20.74 -13.33 -20.25
CA GLY A 210 -21.18 -13.81 -18.93
C GLY A 210 -21.28 -12.71 -17.87
N TYR A 211 -21.26 -13.12 -16.61
CA TYR A 211 -21.36 -12.21 -15.46
C TYR A 211 -20.21 -12.45 -14.50
N ARG A 212 -19.42 -11.41 -14.22
CA ARG A 212 -18.44 -11.40 -13.12
C ARG A 212 -19.12 -10.88 -11.86
N VAL A 213 -19.28 -11.73 -10.85
CA VAL A 213 -19.89 -11.38 -9.56
C VAL A 213 -18.84 -11.37 -8.46
N THR A 214 -18.85 -10.32 -7.64
CA THR A 214 -17.86 -10.15 -6.56
C THR A 214 -18.51 -9.71 -5.26
N LEU A 215 -17.95 -10.19 -4.13
CA LEU A 215 -18.15 -9.60 -2.82
C LEU A 215 -16.95 -8.73 -2.48
N THR A 216 -17.19 -7.50 -2.06
CA THR A 216 -16.14 -6.58 -1.60
C THR A 216 -16.25 -6.41 -0.10
N TYR A 217 -15.12 -6.56 0.58
CA TYR A 217 -14.97 -6.34 2.01
C TYR A 217 -13.96 -5.23 2.26
N ASN A 218 -14.24 -4.37 3.24
CA ASN A 218 -13.25 -3.43 3.78
C ASN A 218 -12.40 -4.15 4.82
N LEU A 219 -11.09 -3.90 4.81
CA LEU A 219 -10.13 -4.45 5.77
C LEU A 219 -9.64 -3.36 6.71
N TYR A 220 -9.75 -3.62 8.02
CA TYR A 220 -9.32 -2.70 9.07
C TYR A 220 -8.33 -3.37 10.02
N PHE A 221 -7.39 -2.60 10.55
CA PHE A 221 -6.63 -3.05 11.72
C PHE A 221 -7.56 -3.02 12.94
N GLY A 222 -7.68 -4.15 13.63
CA GLY A 222 -8.42 -4.25 14.89
C GLY A 222 -7.61 -3.75 16.08
N ASP A 223 -8.31 -3.42 17.17
CA ASP A 223 -7.68 -3.07 18.43
C ASP A 223 -7.16 -4.34 19.14
N VAL A 224 -6.01 -4.23 19.81
CA VAL A 224 -5.38 -5.34 20.54
C VAL A 224 -6.34 -5.81 21.64
N GLY A 225 -6.87 -7.04 21.51
CA GLY A 225 -7.86 -7.62 22.43
C GLY A 225 -9.07 -8.27 21.75
N SER A 226 -9.29 -8.06 20.45
CA SER A 226 -10.24 -8.86 19.67
C SER A 226 -9.71 -10.30 19.51
N ASN A 227 -10.59 -11.29 19.66
CA ASN A 227 -10.35 -12.75 19.74
C ASN A 227 -9.62 -13.44 18.56
N ASP A 228 -8.89 -12.70 17.75
CA ASP A 228 -8.06 -13.24 16.67
C ASP A 228 -6.73 -13.64 17.30
N GLN A 229 -6.54 -14.94 17.57
CA GLN A 229 -5.28 -15.44 18.11
C GLN A 229 -4.14 -15.01 17.17
N ALA A 230 -3.08 -14.42 17.74
CA ALA A 230 -1.85 -14.14 17.03
C ALA A 230 -1.34 -15.44 16.41
N SER A 231 -1.63 -15.65 15.13
CA SER A 231 -1.18 -16.82 14.40
C SER A 231 0.34 -16.70 14.22
N ILE A 232 1.07 -17.79 14.47
CA ILE A 232 2.51 -17.86 14.16
C ILE A 232 2.68 -17.49 12.68
N VAL A 233 3.23 -16.30 12.42
CA VAL A 233 3.47 -15.84 11.06
C VAL A 233 4.64 -16.66 10.53
N ALA A 234 4.38 -17.54 9.57
CA ALA A 234 5.44 -18.30 8.91
C ALA A 234 6.44 -17.33 8.24
N PRO A 235 7.75 -17.62 8.27
CA PRO A 235 8.76 -16.77 7.65
C PRO A 235 8.43 -16.54 6.16
N ASN A 236 8.37 -15.29 5.73
CA ASN A 236 8.16 -14.96 4.33
C ASN A 236 9.50 -15.07 3.59
N PRO A 237 9.66 -15.97 2.59
CA PRO A 237 10.95 -16.17 1.90
C PRO A 237 11.52 -14.91 1.26
N VAL A 238 10.67 -13.98 0.83
CA VAL A 238 11.09 -12.69 0.25
C VAL A 238 11.70 -11.80 1.33
N ASN A 239 11.12 -11.76 2.53
CA ASN A 239 11.68 -11.00 3.66
C ASN A 239 12.99 -11.62 4.16
N GLU A 240 13.06 -12.95 4.22
CA GLU A 240 14.29 -13.66 4.62
C GLU A 240 15.42 -13.36 3.64
N HIS A 241 15.15 -13.39 2.34
CA HIS A 241 16.16 -13.04 1.33
C HIS A 241 16.54 -11.55 1.37
N LEU A 242 15.59 -10.65 1.60
CA LEU A 242 15.85 -9.22 1.82
C LEU A 242 16.80 -8.99 2.99
N LYS A 243 16.52 -9.62 4.13
CA LYS A 243 17.38 -9.55 5.33
C LYS A 243 18.75 -10.17 5.10
N ALA A 244 18.81 -11.35 4.51
CA ALA A 244 20.07 -12.06 4.26
C ALA A 244 20.99 -11.26 3.33
N SER A 245 20.45 -10.67 2.26
CA SER A 245 21.22 -9.85 1.32
C SER A 245 21.69 -8.54 1.96
N PHE A 246 20.88 -7.88 2.80
CA PHE A 246 21.32 -6.69 3.53
C PHE A 246 22.40 -7.00 4.57
N LEU A 247 22.25 -8.10 5.32
CA LEU A 247 23.27 -8.56 6.25
C LEU A 247 24.60 -8.87 5.55
N ALA A 248 24.56 -9.50 4.37
CA ALA A 248 25.75 -9.73 3.56
C ALA A 248 26.41 -8.41 3.12
N LEU A 249 25.60 -7.40 2.78
CA LEU A 249 26.08 -6.06 2.44
C LEU A 249 26.73 -5.37 3.64
N LEU A 250 26.13 -5.41 4.83
CA LEU A 250 26.66 -4.83 6.07
C LEU A 250 28.02 -5.44 6.46
N LYS A 251 28.18 -6.75 6.26
CA LYS A 251 29.43 -7.49 6.52
C LYS A 251 30.55 -7.15 5.52
N SER A 252 30.24 -6.50 4.42
CA SER A 252 31.25 -6.11 3.42
C SER A 252 32.11 -4.96 3.95
N PRO A 253 33.46 -5.08 3.98
CA PRO A 253 34.33 -4.03 4.50
C PRO A 253 34.37 -2.78 3.60
N THR A 254 33.93 -2.92 2.34
CA THR A 254 33.88 -1.81 1.37
C THR A 254 32.55 -1.08 1.37
N PHE A 255 31.50 -1.68 1.92
CA PHE A 255 30.19 -1.04 2.01
C PHE A 255 30.19 -0.01 3.13
N LEU A 256 30.05 1.28 2.79
CA LEU A 256 30.10 2.40 3.74
C LEU A 256 31.29 2.25 4.71
N ALA A 257 32.52 2.13 4.19
CA ALA A 257 33.69 1.78 5.01
C ALA A 257 33.88 2.69 6.24
N GLN A 258 33.59 3.99 6.08
CA GLN A 258 33.67 5.01 7.14
C GLN A 258 32.34 5.27 7.85
N GLY A 259 31.33 4.43 7.62
CA GLY A 259 29.97 4.64 8.07
C GLY A 259 29.24 5.65 7.21
N GLY A 260 28.02 5.97 7.62
CA GLY A 260 27.13 6.89 6.92
C GLY A 260 25.68 6.44 7.02
N LEU A 261 24.82 7.11 6.27
CA LEU A 261 23.39 6.83 6.30
C LEU A 261 22.98 5.97 5.11
N VAL A 262 21.96 5.14 5.33
CA VAL A 262 21.20 4.51 4.25
C VAL A 262 19.77 5.02 4.33
N GLY A 263 19.28 5.55 3.21
CA GLY A 263 17.91 6.04 3.07
C GLY A 263 17.09 5.14 2.15
N PHE A 264 15.84 4.85 2.55
CA PHE A 264 14.85 4.10 1.78
C PHE A 264 13.65 4.99 1.49
N SER A 265 13.31 5.17 0.21
CA SER A 265 12.07 5.85 -0.15
C SER A 265 10.87 4.95 0.14
N LEU A 266 9.77 5.54 0.60
CA LEU A 266 8.56 4.79 0.88
C LEU A 266 7.83 4.40 -0.42
N SER A 267 7.33 3.17 -0.44
CA SER A 267 6.70 2.51 -1.59
C SER A 267 5.19 2.60 -1.56
N HIS A 268 4.59 2.86 -0.40
CA HIS A 268 3.15 3.03 -0.22
C HIS A 268 2.80 4.44 0.21
N GLN A 269 1.56 4.87 -0.04
CA GLN A 269 1.06 6.14 0.46
C GLN A 269 0.58 6.03 1.91
N TYR A 270 0.94 7.03 2.71
CA TYR A 270 0.49 7.19 4.10
C TYR A 270 -0.29 8.48 4.29
N PRO A 271 -1.38 8.46 5.09
CA PRO A 271 -2.08 9.68 5.44
C PRO A 271 -1.24 10.51 6.42
N PHE A 272 -0.98 11.76 6.09
CA PHE A 272 -0.39 12.74 7.00
C PHE A 272 -0.88 14.15 6.65
N ASN A 273 -0.89 15.00 7.67
CA ASN A 273 -1.02 16.44 7.58
C ASN A 273 0.24 17.05 8.22
N VAL A 274 0.92 17.93 7.49
CA VAL A 274 2.22 18.52 7.87
C VAL A 274 2.16 19.21 9.24
N GLU A 275 1.03 19.81 9.60
CA GLU A 275 0.84 20.58 10.84
C GLU A 275 0.53 19.68 12.04
N SER A 276 -0.21 18.59 11.85
CA SER A 276 -0.78 17.80 12.96
C SER A 276 -0.22 16.39 13.10
N THR A 277 0.36 15.83 12.03
CA THR A 277 0.85 14.45 12.03
C THR A 277 2.27 14.38 12.56
N ARG A 278 2.51 13.46 13.50
CA ARG A 278 3.86 13.14 13.98
C ARG A 278 4.38 11.88 13.29
N LEU A 279 5.63 11.92 12.83
CA LEU A 279 6.24 10.76 12.16
C LEU A 279 6.35 9.53 13.08
N SER A 280 6.46 9.75 14.39
CA SER A 280 6.42 8.69 15.42
C SER A 280 5.14 7.85 15.35
N ASN A 281 4.04 8.40 14.86
CA ASN A 281 2.80 7.65 14.66
C ASN A 281 2.86 6.89 13.34
N VAL A 282 3.30 7.52 12.26
CA VAL A 282 3.33 6.95 10.90
C VAL A 282 4.21 5.70 10.82
N ILE A 283 5.37 5.71 11.47
CA ILE A 283 6.30 4.56 11.48
C ILE A 283 5.67 3.29 12.07
N THR A 284 4.67 3.42 12.95
CA THR A 284 3.97 2.28 13.58
C THR A 284 3.01 1.56 12.62
N PHE A 285 2.76 2.14 11.44
CA PHE A 285 1.85 1.58 10.46
C PHE A 285 2.38 1.64 9.02
N LEU A 286 3.67 1.35 8.80
CA LEU A 286 4.20 1.13 7.45
C LEU A 286 3.54 -0.09 6.76
N LYS A 287 3.41 -0.08 5.44
CA LYS A 287 2.73 -1.10 4.60
C LYS A 287 3.75 -1.85 3.75
N GLY A 288 3.44 -3.10 3.39
CA GLY A 288 4.19 -3.87 2.39
C GLY A 288 5.71 -3.85 2.57
N ALA A 289 6.43 -3.47 1.51
CA ALA A 289 7.89 -3.40 1.50
C ALA A 289 8.47 -2.42 2.53
N ASP A 290 7.78 -1.31 2.81
CA ASP A 290 8.25 -0.31 3.77
C ASP A 290 8.29 -0.89 5.19
N ALA A 291 7.25 -1.67 5.54
CA ALA A 291 7.26 -2.44 6.78
C ALA A 291 8.34 -3.52 6.77
N ALA A 292 8.55 -4.23 5.65
CA ALA A 292 9.59 -5.26 5.55
C ALA A 292 11.00 -4.67 5.78
N VAL A 293 11.30 -3.50 5.22
CA VAL A 293 12.55 -2.76 5.47
C VAL A 293 12.68 -2.37 6.93
N LEU A 294 11.62 -1.81 7.53
CA LEU A 294 11.61 -1.45 8.95
C LEU A 294 11.97 -2.64 9.86
N ASN A 295 11.32 -3.81 9.68
CA ASN A 295 11.64 -4.97 10.53
C ASN A 295 13.01 -5.54 10.22
N MET A 296 13.42 -5.58 8.95
CA MET A 296 14.76 -6.02 8.58
C MET A 296 15.81 -5.21 9.36
N CYS A 297 15.69 -3.88 9.38
CA CYS A 297 16.59 -3.03 10.14
C CYS A 297 16.54 -3.34 11.64
N ASN A 298 15.34 -3.43 12.24
CA ASN A 298 15.18 -3.75 13.66
C ASN A 298 15.78 -5.12 14.04
N GLU A 299 15.55 -6.16 13.24
CA GLU A 299 16.08 -7.51 13.45
C GLU A 299 17.60 -7.59 13.30
N LEU A 300 18.18 -6.66 12.55
CA LEU A 300 19.62 -6.49 12.41
C LEU A 300 20.19 -5.53 13.47
N SER A 301 19.38 -5.16 14.48
CA SER A 301 19.75 -4.21 15.54
C SER A 301 20.23 -2.86 15.02
N LEU A 302 19.73 -2.48 13.83
CA LEU A 302 19.87 -1.13 13.33
C LEU A 302 18.66 -0.34 13.84
N GLU A 303 18.84 0.93 14.18
CA GLU A 303 17.78 1.80 14.70
C GLU A 303 17.19 2.67 13.56
N PRO A 304 16.25 2.13 12.74
CA PRO A 304 15.65 2.90 11.66
C PRO A 304 14.74 4.00 12.21
N THR A 305 14.80 5.18 11.59
CA THR A 305 13.95 6.32 11.92
C THR A 305 13.20 6.77 10.68
N LEU A 306 11.93 7.17 10.86
CA LEU A 306 11.17 7.82 9.81
C LEU A 306 11.51 9.31 9.83
N LYS A 307 11.89 9.86 8.69
CA LYS A 307 12.34 11.24 8.54
C LYS A 307 11.65 11.92 7.38
N VAL A 308 11.67 13.26 7.39
CA VAL A 308 11.39 14.07 6.20
C VAL A 308 12.71 14.43 5.54
N VAL A 309 12.83 14.18 4.25
CA VAL A 309 13.92 14.72 3.43
C VAL A 309 13.45 15.95 2.66
N TYR A 310 14.06 17.10 2.92
CA TYR A 310 13.85 18.33 2.16
C TYR A 310 14.93 18.51 1.10
N ARG A 311 14.53 19.09 -0.03
CA ARG A 311 15.41 19.40 -1.16
C ARG A 311 15.53 20.90 -1.32
N GLY A 312 16.76 21.38 -1.42
CA GLY A 312 17.04 22.76 -1.81
C GLY A 312 16.76 23.00 -3.29
N ARG A 313 16.46 24.25 -3.66
CA ARG A 313 16.11 24.64 -5.03
C ARG A 313 17.31 24.60 -5.99
N TYR A 314 18.53 24.70 -5.44
CA TYR A 314 19.78 24.82 -6.19
C TYR A 314 20.81 23.73 -5.84
N GLU A 315 20.64 23.00 -4.74
CA GLU A 315 21.52 21.90 -4.37
C GLU A 315 20.99 20.55 -4.87
N GLU A 316 21.43 20.10 -6.04
CA GLU A 316 21.02 18.78 -6.57
C GLU A 316 21.54 17.59 -5.73
N ASN A 317 22.61 17.83 -4.96
CA ASN A 317 23.38 16.78 -4.28
C ASN A 317 23.25 16.79 -2.75
N GLU A 318 22.67 17.83 -2.17
CA GLU A 318 22.50 17.97 -0.72
C GLU A 318 21.03 18.00 -0.34
N PHE A 319 20.74 17.44 0.82
CA PHE A 319 19.40 17.26 1.36
C PHE A 319 19.43 17.57 2.85
N CYS A 320 18.31 17.98 3.41
CA CYS A 320 18.18 18.11 4.85
C CYS A 320 17.23 17.04 5.38
N LEU A 321 17.71 16.23 6.34
CA LEU A 321 16.90 15.24 7.04
C LEU A 321 16.37 15.83 8.35
N MET A 322 15.05 15.91 8.46
CA MET A 322 14.34 16.33 9.66
C MET A 322 13.71 15.13 10.36
N ASN A 323 13.66 15.15 11.70
CA ASN A 323 13.00 14.11 12.50
C ASN A 323 11.47 14.19 12.47
N ASP A 324 10.92 15.35 12.09
CA ASP A 324 9.49 15.56 11.86
C ASP A 324 9.32 16.64 10.75
N PHE A 325 8.08 17.01 10.44
CA PHE A 325 7.80 18.13 9.55
C PHE A 325 8.45 19.42 10.08
N ALA A 326 8.98 20.24 9.16
CA ALA A 326 9.61 21.49 9.52
C ALA A 326 8.51 22.51 9.75
N ASP A 327 8.64 23.27 10.83
CA ASP A 327 7.73 24.37 11.11
C ASP A 327 8.18 25.60 10.31
N PHE A 328 7.28 26.14 9.51
CA PHE A 328 7.49 27.36 8.74
C PHE A 328 6.43 28.35 9.19
N ASP A 329 6.58 28.85 10.42
CA ASP A 329 5.60 29.73 11.05
C ASP A 329 5.42 31.02 10.23
N ASP A 330 4.19 31.54 10.17
CA ASP A 330 3.76 32.61 9.25
C ASP A 330 4.43 33.98 9.53
N GLY A 331 5.24 34.09 10.59
CA GLY A 331 5.87 35.33 11.05
C GLY A 331 7.40 35.37 10.99
N GLU A 332 8.08 34.24 10.81
CA GLU A 332 9.55 34.20 10.77
C GLU A 332 10.09 34.11 9.34
N TYR A 333 11.09 34.93 9.06
CA TYR A 333 11.73 34.97 7.75
C TYR A 333 12.79 33.88 7.66
N VAL A 334 12.72 33.09 6.59
CA VAL A 334 13.82 32.20 6.19
C VAL A 334 14.93 33.06 5.57
N GLU A 335 15.90 33.43 6.40
CA GLU A 335 17.09 34.20 6.01
C GLU A 335 18.26 33.25 5.69
N GLY A 336 19.00 33.51 4.61
CA GLY A 336 20.16 32.68 4.25
C GLY A 336 19.84 31.34 3.55
N GLY A 337 18.57 31.08 3.24
CA GLY A 337 18.11 29.97 2.39
C GLY A 337 17.56 28.76 3.17
N LEU A 338 16.75 27.96 2.48
CA LEU A 338 16.00 26.84 3.08
C LEU A 338 16.89 25.85 3.83
N MET A 339 18.01 25.44 3.23
CA MET A 339 18.90 24.42 3.82
C MET A 339 19.51 24.87 5.15
N ARG A 340 19.90 26.15 5.22
CA ARG A 340 20.44 26.75 6.45
C ARG A 340 19.37 26.81 7.54
N TYR A 341 18.17 27.28 7.21
CA TYR A 341 17.07 27.33 8.16
C TYR A 341 16.74 25.94 8.72
N LEU A 342 16.68 24.92 7.87
CA LEU A 342 16.43 23.55 8.30
C LEU A 342 17.56 23.00 9.18
N GLU A 343 18.83 23.32 8.87
CA GLU A 343 19.98 22.96 9.72
C GLU A 343 19.89 23.63 11.11
N GLU A 344 19.55 24.92 11.15
CA GLU A 344 19.34 25.68 12.40
C GLU A 344 18.15 25.15 13.20
N ALA A 345 17.12 24.62 12.54
CA ALA A 345 15.98 23.92 13.14
C ALA A 345 16.32 22.48 13.61
N GLY A 346 17.59 22.08 13.60
CA GLY A 346 18.06 20.77 14.07
C GLY A 346 18.07 19.68 12.99
N GLY A 347 17.94 20.06 11.72
CA GLY A 347 18.05 19.16 10.58
C GLY A 347 19.48 18.72 10.31
N GLN A 348 19.63 17.49 9.82
CA GLN A 348 20.93 16.93 9.44
C GLN A 348 21.14 17.10 7.94
N ILE A 349 22.15 17.87 7.55
CA ILE A 349 22.56 17.98 6.16
C ILE A 349 23.21 16.68 5.72
N VAL A 350 22.78 16.16 4.58
CA VAL A 350 23.30 14.93 3.98
C VAL A 350 23.57 15.13 2.50
N TYR A 351 24.51 14.36 1.97
CA TYR A 351 24.84 14.39 0.55
C TYR A 351 24.86 13.00 -0.08
N ARG A 352 24.57 12.92 -1.37
CA ARG A 352 24.65 11.64 -2.10
C ARG A 352 26.09 11.14 -2.12
N ILE A 353 26.33 9.96 -1.55
CA ILE A 353 27.68 9.39 -1.47
C ILE A 353 28.35 9.24 -2.84
N GLU A 354 27.58 8.98 -3.90
CA GLU A 354 28.05 8.86 -5.29
C GLU A 354 28.54 10.18 -5.90
N LYS A 355 28.14 11.33 -5.33
CA LYS A 355 28.43 12.66 -5.84
C LYS A 355 29.46 13.42 -4.98
N GLY A 356 29.66 12.98 -3.74
CA GLY A 356 30.50 13.68 -2.78
C GLY A 356 29.82 14.93 -2.20
N PRO A 357 30.42 15.54 -1.17
CA PRO A 357 29.90 16.75 -0.55
C PRO A 357 30.02 17.96 -1.49
N SER A 358 29.14 18.95 -1.36
CA SER A 358 29.29 20.21 -2.09
C SER A 358 30.53 20.96 -1.60
N SER A 359 31.26 21.61 -2.52
CA SER A 359 32.39 22.48 -2.16
C SER A 359 31.97 23.69 -1.31
N TRP A 360 30.69 24.06 -1.38
CA TRP A 360 30.08 25.16 -0.63
C TRP A 360 29.06 24.68 0.41
N GLY A 361 28.95 23.36 0.60
CA GLY A 361 27.97 22.74 1.49
C GLY A 361 28.34 22.78 2.97
N SER A 362 27.46 22.27 3.81
CA SER A 362 27.72 22.16 5.25
C SER A 362 28.95 21.32 5.52
N LYS A 363 29.86 21.82 6.37
CA LYS A 363 31.06 21.09 6.81
C LYS A 363 30.71 19.82 7.59
N ASN A 364 29.49 19.74 8.13
CA ASN A 364 29.00 18.62 8.92
C ASN A 364 28.11 17.68 8.10
N ALA A 365 28.05 17.83 6.78
CA ALA A 365 27.20 17.00 5.94
C ALA A 365 27.62 15.52 5.99
N VAL A 366 26.65 14.63 6.12
CA VAL A 366 26.88 13.18 6.24
C VAL A 366 26.57 12.46 4.91
N PRO A 367 27.40 11.50 4.46
CA PRO A 367 27.08 10.74 3.26
C PRO A 367 25.83 9.87 3.46
N ILE A 368 24.92 9.90 2.49
CA ILE A 368 23.76 9.02 2.43
C ILE A 368 23.75 8.21 1.12
N LEU A 369 23.49 6.91 1.23
CA LEU A 369 23.19 6.02 0.12
C LEU A 369 21.68 5.81 0.02
N TRP A 370 21.09 6.07 -1.13
CA TRP A 370 19.65 5.95 -1.33
C TRP A 370 19.27 4.68 -2.07
N PHE A 371 18.38 3.89 -1.49
CA PHE A 371 17.63 2.86 -2.19
C PHE A 371 16.24 3.41 -2.55
N LYS A 372 16.10 3.81 -3.81
CA LYS A 372 14.85 4.38 -4.32
C LYS A 372 13.97 3.32 -4.96
N THR A 373 12.68 3.40 -4.67
CA THR A 373 11.63 2.51 -5.18
C THR A 373 10.90 3.11 -6.38
N GLY A 374 11.24 4.35 -6.75
CA GLY A 374 10.70 5.07 -7.91
C GLY A 374 9.38 5.81 -7.66
N SER A 375 8.84 5.77 -6.43
CA SER A 375 7.59 6.45 -6.05
C SER A 375 7.81 7.92 -5.67
N THR A 376 6.79 8.76 -5.91
CA THR A 376 6.67 10.12 -5.36
C THR A 376 5.47 10.24 -4.41
N LEU A 377 4.99 9.11 -3.88
CA LEU A 377 3.68 8.98 -3.23
C LEU A 377 3.57 9.77 -1.91
N ASN A 378 4.68 10.00 -1.22
CA ASN A 378 4.72 10.66 0.09
C ASN A 378 5.44 12.02 0.02
N THR A 379 5.21 12.75 -1.08
CA THR A 379 5.74 14.09 -1.28
C THR A 379 4.70 15.15 -0.87
N PHE A 380 5.17 16.29 -0.38
CA PHE A 380 4.34 17.43 -0.03
C PHE A 380 5.10 18.73 -0.27
N GLN A 381 4.38 19.84 -0.27
CA GLN A 381 4.95 21.18 -0.36
C GLN A 381 4.48 22.04 0.81
N SER A 382 5.36 22.88 1.33
CA SER A 382 5.06 23.90 2.33
C SER A 382 5.53 25.26 1.82
N GLN A 383 4.79 26.31 2.12
CA GLN A 383 5.18 27.68 1.80
C GLN A 383 5.95 28.28 2.98
N TYR A 384 6.87 29.19 2.68
CA TYR A 384 7.56 29.98 3.70
C TYR A 384 7.87 31.39 3.18
N LEU A 385 8.03 32.35 4.08
CA LEU A 385 8.48 33.70 3.72
C LEU A 385 10.01 33.70 3.64
N ALA A 386 10.54 33.85 2.43
CA ALA A 386 11.98 33.98 2.18
C ALA A 386 12.36 35.47 2.24
N TYR A 387 13.45 35.78 2.95
CA TYR A 387 13.94 37.16 3.01
C TYR A 387 15.37 37.26 2.47
N GLY A 388 15.52 38.07 1.42
CA GLY A 388 16.78 38.49 0.83
C GLY A 388 16.82 40.01 0.75
N ASN A 389 16.94 40.56 -0.46
CA ASN A 389 16.79 42.01 -0.66
C ASN A 389 15.32 42.48 -0.56
N GLU A 390 14.36 41.60 -0.85
CA GLU A 390 12.92 41.81 -0.72
C GLU A 390 12.25 40.52 -0.20
N ALA A 391 11.11 40.63 0.48
CA ALA A 391 10.35 39.49 0.96
C ALA A 391 9.66 38.77 -0.21
N THR A 392 9.86 37.45 -0.34
CA THR A 392 9.26 36.63 -1.40
C THR A 392 8.69 35.34 -0.82
N ILE A 393 7.74 34.72 -1.53
CA ILE A 393 7.21 33.40 -1.14
C ILE A 393 8.16 32.31 -1.67
N GLY A 394 8.73 31.54 -0.75
CA GLY A 394 9.49 30.33 -1.01
C GLY A 394 8.63 29.08 -0.90
N TYR A 395 9.12 27.98 -1.47
CA TYR A 395 8.48 26.66 -1.38
C TYR A 395 9.51 25.63 -0.91
N ALA A 396 9.15 24.86 0.11
CA ALA A 396 9.89 23.72 0.59
C ALA A 396 9.20 22.43 0.12
N TYR A 397 9.95 21.55 -0.53
CA TYR A 397 9.45 20.25 -0.98
C TYR A 397 10.04 19.16 -0.11
N GLY A 398 9.15 18.41 0.54
CA GLY A 398 9.50 17.32 1.46
C GLY A 398 9.04 15.97 0.94
N GLU A 399 9.73 14.91 1.35
CA GLU A 399 9.38 13.52 1.10
C GLU A 399 9.62 12.69 2.37
N LEU A 400 8.71 11.76 2.70
CA LEU A 400 8.93 10.82 3.80
C LEU A 400 9.87 9.68 3.38
N CYS A 401 10.82 9.33 4.25
CA CYS A 401 11.75 8.23 4.03
C CYS A 401 12.15 7.53 5.34
N LEU A 402 12.50 6.25 5.26
CA LEU A 402 13.19 5.56 6.34
C LEU A 402 14.69 5.81 6.22
N VAL A 403 15.35 6.14 7.33
CA VAL A 403 16.79 6.36 7.39
C VAL A 403 17.37 5.52 8.50
N VAL A 404 18.53 4.92 8.22
CA VAL A 404 19.27 4.11 9.18
C VAL A 404 20.74 4.53 9.20
N ASP A 405 21.30 4.67 10.40
CA ASP A 405 22.72 4.90 10.60
C ASP A 405 23.48 3.58 10.49
N ILE A 406 24.49 3.56 9.62
CA ILE A 406 25.37 2.43 9.47
C ILE A 406 26.75 2.80 10.05
N PRO A 407 27.21 2.12 11.11
CA PRO A 407 28.49 2.42 11.71
C PRO A 407 29.66 2.08 10.75
N PRO A 408 30.87 2.62 11.00
CA PRO A 408 32.06 2.27 10.23
C PRO A 408 32.31 0.76 10.19
N ALA A 409 32.86 0.26 9.07
CA ALA A 409 33.06 -1.17 8.88
C ALA A 409 33.92 -1.80 10.00
N ALA A 410 34.87 -1.06 10.54
CA ALA A 410 35.70 -1.50 11.67
C ALA A 410 34.90 -1.76 12.97
N SER A 411 33.74 -1.13 13.14
CA SER A 411 32.89 -1.24 14.32
C SER A 411 31.80 -2.31 14.19
N ARG A 412 31.58 -2.87 12.99
CA ARG A 412 30.50 -3.85 12.73
C ARG A 412 30.82 -5.28 13.16
N GLY A 413 32.10 -5.61 13.38
CA GLY A 413 32.55 -6.96 13.74
C GLY A 413 32.50 -7.29 15.24
N ALA A 414 32.01 -6.38 16.07
CA ALA A 414 31.94 -6.53 17.53
C ALA A 414 30.51 -6.79 18.06
N GLN A 415 29.53 -7.04 17.17
CA GLN A 415 28.12 -7.27 17.51
C GLN A 415 27.64 -8.64 17.04
#